data_AF-A0A850JLP0-F1
#
_entry.id   AF-A0A850JLP0-F1
#
_cell.length_a   1.000
_cell.length_b   1.000
_cell.length_c   1.000
_cell.angle_alpha   90.00
_cell.angle_beta   90.00
_cell.angle_gamma   90.00
#
_symmetry.space_group_name_H-M   'P 1'
#
loop_
_entity.id
_entity.type
_entity.pdbx_description
1 polymer ?
#
loop_
_entity_poly.entity_id
_entity_poly.type
_entity_poly.pdbx_seq_one_letter_code
_entity_poly.pdbx_strand_id
1 'polypeptide(L)'
;MELFAQHGYKGTSVAQIERGAGLTPGAGGIYHHFRSKEAILSAGIERHLGRLAALRDIRHVFAGVGDLRTQLTLTARYVLTELDNEAELLRIVVSEARARPDLVEDAVQQIISATYGGFAGWLRDNAGVPPEKADAVAAVGLGGLVSARLLRVLLGTDPVGIDDEALIATWVDMILSHLSP
;
A
#
# COMPACT_ATOMS: atom_id res chain seq x y z
N MET A 1 -14.32 -6.24 -3.04
CA MET A 1 -12.90 -6.12 -3.39
C MET A 1 -12.26 -7.50 -3.33
N GLU A 2 -12.47 -8.24 -2.25
CA GLU A 2 -12.20 -9.68 -2.13
C GLU A 2 -12.30 -10.51 -3.43
N LEU A 3 -13.46 -10.53 -4.11
CA LEU A 3 -13.61 -11.31 -5.36
C LEU A 3 -12.61 -10.91 -6.46
N PHE A 4 -12.37 -9.61 -6.64
CA PHE A 4 -11.36 -9.12 -7.57
C PHE A 4 -9.94 -9.48 -7.13
N ALA A 5 -9.65 -9.43 -5.82
CA ALA A 5 -8.34 -9.82 -5.30
C ALA A 5 -8.05 -11.33 -5.47
N GLN A 6 -9.08 -12.17 -5.41
CA GLN A 6 -8.96 -13.62 -5.56
C GLN A 6 -8.94 -14.09 -7.02
N HIS A 7 -9.76 -13.48 -7.88
CA HIS A 7 -10.00 -13.98 -9.25
C HIS A 7 -9.53 -13.02 -10.35
N GLY A 8 -9.03 -11.85 -9.99
CA GLY A 8 -8.74 -10.75 -10.92
C GLY A 8 -10.00 -10.16 -11.56
N TYR A 9 -9.82 -9.13 -12.38
CA TYR A 9 -10.94 -8.48 -13.09
C TYR A 9 -11.63 -9.45 -14.04
N LYS A 10 -10.87 -10.19 -14.86
CA LYS A 10 -11.43 -11.11 -15.86
C LYS A 10 -12.16 -12.30 -15.24
N GLY A 11 -11.62 -12.88 -14.16
CA GLY A 11 -12.21 -14.04 -13.48
C GLY A 11 -13.43 -13.71 -12.61
N THR A 12 -13.70 -12.43 -12.36
CA THR A 12 -14.86 -11.98 -11.59
C THR A 12 -16.03 -11.63 -12.51
N SER A 13 -17.18 -12.29 -12.33
CA SER A 13 -18.45 -11.97 -13.03
C SER A 13 -19.36 -11.07 -12.19
N VAL A 14 -20.23 -10.30 -12.84
CA VAL A 14 -21.23 -9.47 -12.15
C VAL A 14 -22.17 -10.32 -11.29
N ALA A 15 -22.57 -11.50 -11.76
CA ALA A 15 -23.40 -12.41 -10.99
C ALA A 15 -22.71 -12.92 -9.70
N GLN A 16 -21.38 -13.12 -9.70
CA GLN A 16 -20.64 -13.42 -8.47
C GLN A 16 -20.64 -12.24 -7.50
N ILE A 17 -20.47 -11.01 -8.02
CA ILE A 17 -20.50 -9.79 -7.21
C ILE A 17 -21.89 -9.61 -6.59
N GLU A 18 -22.96 -9.73 -7.37
CA GLU A 18 -24.34 -9.66 -6.89
C GLU A 18 -24.58 -10.68 -5.79
N ARG A 19 -24.18 -11.95 -6.00
CA ARG A 19 -24.29 -12.99 -4.98
C ARG A 19 -23.55 -12.62 -3.69
N GLY A 20 -22.31 -12.14 -3.81
CA GLY A 20 -21.51 -11.71 -2.65
C GLY A 20 -22.07 -10.49 -1.93
N ALA A 21 -22.81 -9.64 -2.65
CA ALA A 21 -23.50 -8.48 -2.10
C ALA A 21 -24.90 -8.79 -1.54
N GLY A 22 -25.34 -10.05 -1.55
CA GLY A 22 -26.68 -10.44 -1.10
C GLY A 22 -27.80 -10.08 -2.09
N LEU A 23 -27.46 -9.78 -3.34
CA LEU A 23 -28.41 -9.53 -4.43
C LEU A 23 -28.71 -10.82 -5.21
N THR A 24 -29.85 -10.84 -5.89
CA THR A 24 -30.20 -11.94 -6.81
C THR A 24 -29.25 -11.96 -8.00
N PRO A 25 -28.48 -13.03 -8.23
CA PRO A 25 -27.52 -13.10 -9.32
C PRO A 25 -28.20 -13.01 -10.70
N GLY A 26 -27.69 -12.15 -11.57
CA GLY A 26 -28.20 -11.94 -12.92
C GLY A 26 -29.47 -11.06 -12.98
N ALA A 27 -29.98 -10.57 -11.85
CA ALA A 27 -31.15 -9.69 -11.83
C ALA A 27 -30.83 -8.25 -12.24
N GLY A 28 -29.54 -7.89 -12.33
CA GLY A 28 -29.10 -6.56 -12.73
C GLY A 28 -29.21 -5.50 -11.64
N GLY A 29 -29.43 -5.92 -10.38
CA GLY A 29 -29.58 -5.02 -9.24
C GLY A 29 -28.35 -4.13 -9.03
N ILE A 30 -27.17 -4.64 -9.39
CA ILE A 30 -25.93 -3.85 -9.27
C ILE A 30 -25.85 -2.71 -10.27
N TYR A 31 -26.52 -2.83 -11.42
CA TYR A 31 -26.50 -1.82 -12.48
C TYR A 31 -27.28 -0.55 -12.12
N HIS A 32 -28.09 -0.59 -11.06
CA HIS A 32 -28.69 0.60 -10.48
C HIS A 32 -27.66 1.52 -9.81
N HIS A 33 -26.54 0.97 -9.33
CA HIS A 33 -25.50 1.72 -8.64
C HIS A 33 -24.27 1.96 -9.53
N PHE A 34 -23.92 0.98 -10.38
CA PHE A 34 -22.71 1.03 -11.18
C PHE A 34 -22.99 0.67 -12.63
N ARG A 35 -22.52 1.48 -13.57
CA ARG A 35 -22.80 1.27 -15.01
C ARG A 35 -22.06 0.08 -15.62
N SER A 36 -21.01 -0.43 -14.96
CA SER A 36 -20.20 -1.53 -15.45
C SER A 36 -19.44 -2.21 -14.31
N LYS A 37 -18.92 -3.42 -14.56
CA LYS A 37 -18.00 -4.10 -13.64
C LYS A 37 -16.73 -3.28 -13.38
N GLU A 38 -16.29 -2.55 -14.39
CA GLU A 38 -15.18 -1.60 -14.30
C GLU A 38 -15.47 -0.49 -13.30
N ALA A 39 -16.65 0.15 -13.40
CA ALA A 39 -17.06 1.18 -12.45
C ALA A 39 -17.14 0.66 -10.99
N ILE A 40 -17.50 -0.61 -10.79
CA ILE A 40 -17.47 -1.24 -9.46
C ILE A 40 -16.03 -1.34 -8.95
N LEU A 41 -15.10 -1.79 -9.79
CA LEU A 41 -13.69 -1.91 -9.41
C LEU A 41 -13.08 -0.54 -9.13
N SER A 42 -13.27 0.44 -10.02
CA SER A 42 -12.75 1.80 -9.86
C SER A 42 -13.26 2.44 -8.57
N ALA A 43 -14.56 2.39 -8.30
CA ALA A 43 -15.12 2.91 -7.05
C ALA A 43 -14.59 2.19 -5.80
N GLY A 44 -14.34 0.88 -5.91
CA GLY A 44 -13.67 0.12 -4.87
C GLY A 44 -12.26 0.64 -4.61
N ILE A 45 -11.43 0.74 -5.65
CA ILE A 45 -10.05 1.24 -5.57
C ILE A 45 -10.03 2.66 -4.99
N GLU A 46 -10.86 3.58 -5.51
CA GLU A 46 -10.97 4.96 -5.02
C GLU A 46 -11.28 5.03 -3.52
N ARG A 47 -12.19 4.16 -3.04
CA ARG A 47 -12.51 4.08 -1.61
C ARG A 47 -11.30 3.66 -0.77
N HIS A 48 -10.50 2.71 -1.25
CA HIS A 48 -9.28 2.29 -0.57
C HIS A 48 -8.22 3.40 -0.58
N LEU A 49 -8.02 4.07 -1.72
CA LEU A 49 -7.10 5.22 -1.84
C LEU A 49 -7.49 6.36 -0.90
N GLY A 50 -8.79 6.65 -0.76
CA GLY A 50 -9.29 7.65 0.19
C GLY A 50 -8.98 7.31 1.65
N ARG A 51 -9.04 6.03 2.02
CA ARG A 51 -8.67 5.55 3.36
C ARG A 51 -7.18 5.73 3.63
N LEU A 52 -6.34 5.31 2.68
CA LEU A 52 -4.89 5.47 2.75
C LEU A 52 -4.48 6.95 2.87
N ALA A 53 -5.16 7.83 2.14
CA ALA A 53 -4.93 9.27 2.23
C ALA A 53 -5.25 9.82 3.63
N ALA A 54 -6.38 9.44 4.23
CA ALA A 54 -6.76 9.87 5.57
C ALA A 54 -5.78 9.38 6.66
N LEU A 55 -5.25 8.17 6.52
CA LEU A 55 -4.27 7.62 7.47
C LEU A 55 -2.88 8.28 7.32
N ARG A 56 -2.55 8.83 6.15
CA ARG A 56 -1.32 9.63 5.97
C ARG A 56 -1.32 10.89 6.82
N ASP A 57 -2.46 11.54 7.00
CA ASP A 57 -2.56 12.73 7.86
C ASP A 57 -2.28 12.39 9.33
N ILE A 58 -2.59 11.16 9.76
CA ILE A 58 -2.24 10.66 11.10
C ILE A 58 -0.73 10.43 11.23
N ARG A 59 0.00 10.07 10.17
CA ARG A 59 1.46 9.95 10.24
C ARG A 59 2.17 11.26 10.54
N HIS A 60 1.62 12.39 10.09
CA HIS A 60 2.14 13.70 10.46
C HIS A 60 2.02 13.98 11.97
N VAL A 61 1.14 13.26 12.68
CA VAL A 61 1.03 13.33 14.15
C VAL A 61 2.23 12.68 14.85
N PHE A 62 2.92 11.73 14.21
CA PHE A 62 4.14 11.13 14.77
C PHE A 62 5.38 12.03 14.61
N ALA A 63 5.30 13.08 13.79
CA ALA A 63 6.39 14.05 13.66
C ALA A 63 6.63 14.72 15.02
N GLY A 64 7.87 14.66 15.52
CA GLY A 64 8.25 15.21 16.81
C GLY A 64 8.01 14.28 18.01
N VAL A 65 7.52 13.05 17.81
CA VAL A 65 7.43 12.05 18.90
C VAL A 65 8.78 11.37 19.10
N GLY A 66 9.47 11.73 20.18
CA GLY A 66 10.75 11.12 20.56
C GLY A 66 11.89 11.41 19.58
N ASP A 67 12.94 10.60 19.65
CA ASP A 67 14.11 10.70 18.79
C ASP A 67 13.88 10.10 17.39
N LEU A 68 14.85 10.30 16.49
CA LEU A 68 14.75 9.83 15.10
C LEU A 68 14.54 8.30 15.01
N ARG A 69 15.18 7.54 15.91
CA ARG A 69 15.00 6.08 16.02
C ARG A 69 13.55 5.72 16.33
N THR A 70 12.94 6.42 17.29
CA THR A 70 11.52 6.22 17.67
C THR A 70 10.60 6.50 16.48
N GLN A 71 10.81 7.63 15.80
CA GLN A 71 9.99 8.03 14.65
C GLN A 71 10.10 7.04 13.48
N LEU A 72 11.32 6.57 13.17
CA LEU A 72 11.55 5.53 12.16
C LEU A 72 10.87 4.22 12.54
N THR A 73 10.97 3.81 13.81
CA THR A 73 10.33 2.57 14.31
C THR A 73 8.81 2.63 14.12
N LEU A 74 8.18 3.75 14.50
CA LEU A 74 6.73 3.96 14.32
C LEU A 74 6.35 3.98 12.84
N THR A 75 7.17 4.61 11.99
CA THR A 75 6.96 4.65 10.54
C THR A 75 7.00 3.24 9.94
N ALA A 76 8.00 2.43 10.31
CA ALA A 76 8.13 1.06 9.80
C ALA A 76 6.95 0.18 10.24
N ARG A 77 6.57 0.23 11.52
CA ARG A 77 5.40 -0.50 12.05
C ARG A 77 4.12 -0.13 11.31
N TYR A 78 3.89 1.17 11.13
CA TYR A 78 2.75 1.66 10.39
C TYR A 78 2.76 1.13 8.95
N VAL A 79 3.88 1.26 8.21
CA VAL A 79 3.97 0.79 6.82
C VAL A 79 3.67 -0.70 6.71
N LEU A 80 4.24 -1.54 7.58
CA LEU A 80 3.99 -2.99 7.55
C LEU A 80 2.53 -3.32 7.86
N THR A 81 1.94 -2.65 8.86
CA THR A 81 0.53 -2.81 9.24
C THR A 81 -0.41 -2.42 8.09
N GLU A 82 -0.12 -1.31 7.41
CA GLU A 82 -0.93 -0.84 6.30
C GLU A 82 -0.86 -1.76 5.08
N LEU A 83 0.32 -2.32 4.79
CA LEU A 83 0.47 -3.30 3.72
C LEU A 83 -0.31 -4.59 4.03
N ASP A 84 -0.41 -4.98 5.30
CA ASP A 84 -1.26 -6.11 5.73
C ASP A 84 -2.75 -5.77 5.63
N ASN A 85 -3.16 -4.58 6.09
CA ASN A 85 -4.56 -4.11 6.04
C ASN A 85 -5.07 -3.96 4.60
N GLU A 86 -4.21 -3.55 3.68
CA GLU A 86 -4.56 -3.28 2.28
C GLU A 86 -4.18 -4.43 1.33
N ALA A 87 -3.99 -5.64 1.86
CA ALA A 87 -3.62 -6.83 1.09
C ALA A 87 -4.53 -7.11 -0.12
N GLU A 88 -5.84 -6.89 0.00
CA GLU A 88 -6.78 -7.04 -1.13
C GLU A 88 -6.50 -6.05 -2.26
N LEU A 89 -6.29 -4.77 -1.92
CA LEU A 89 -5.96 -3.73 -2.90
C LEU A 89 -4.63 -4.05 -3.57
N LEU A 90 -3.62 -4.45 -2.79
CA LEU A 90 -2.29 -4.79 -3.32
C LEU A 90 -2.36 -5.97 -4.30
N ARG A 91 -3.14 -7.02 -3.99
CA ARG A 91 -3.35 -8.15 -4.91
C ARG A 91 -3.99 -7.70 -6.21
N ILE A 92 -5.02 -6.86 -6.15
CA ILE A 92 -5.70 -6.31 -7.32
C ILE A 92 -4.74 -5.48 -8.17
N VAL A 93 -4.02 -4.54 -7.54
CA VAL A 93 -3.09 -3.67 -8.25
C VAL A 93 -2.02 -4.50 -8.94
N VAL A 94 -1.42 -5.48 -8.26
CA VAL A 94 -0.39 -6.32 -8.84
C VAL A 94 -0.93 -7.25 -9.93
N SER A 95 -2.12 -7.83 -9.76
CA SER A 95 -2.71 -8.72 -10.76
C SER A 95 -3.11 -7.97 -12.02
N GLU A 96 -3.70 -6.78 -11.87
CA GLU A 96 -4.23 -6.01 -12.98
C GLU A 96 -3.19 -5.12 -13.65
N ALA A 97 -2.10 -4.71 -12.97
CA ALA A 97 -1.07 -3.85 -13.57
C ALA A 97 -0.46 -4.39 -14.87
N ARG A 98 -0.41 -5.73 -15.03
CA ARG A 98 0.09 -6.35 -16.28
C ARG A 98 -1.02 -6.59 -17.31
N ALA A 99 -2.23 -6.92 -16.85
CA ALA A 99 -3.32 -7.38 -17.72
C ALA A 99 -4.23 -6.24 -18.22
N ARG A 100 -4.40 -5.21 -17.39
CA ARG A 100 -5.29 -4.06 -17.54
C ARG A 100 -4.69 -2.85 -16.80
N PRO A 101 -3.53 -2.34 -17.24
CA PRO A 101 -2.86 -1.22 -16.58
C PRO A 101 -3.77 0.00 -16.48
N ASP A 102 -4.61 0.23 -17.48
CA ASP A 102 -5.63 1.29 -17.53
C ASP A 102 -6.56 1.33 -16.32
N LEU A 103 -6.82 0.18 -15.69
CA LEU A 103 -7.73 0.08 -14.54
C LEU A 103 -7.10 0.49 -13.21
N VAL A 104 -5.76 0.47 -13.13
CA VAL A 104 -5.03 0.65 -11.87
C VAL A 104 -3.92 1.68 -11.95
N GLU A 105 -3.64 2.25 -13.13
CA GLU A 105 -2.54 3.20 -13.35
C GLU A 105 -2.60 4.39 -12.39
N ASP A 106 -3.76 5.05 -12.29
CA ASP A 106 -3.95 6.17 -11.37
C ASP A 106 -3.72 5.76 -9.90
N ALA A 107 -4.20 4.58 -9.52
CA ALA A 107 -4.01 4.05 -8.18
C ALA A 107 -2.53 3.77 -7.88
N VAL A 108 -1.81 3.14 -8.82
CA VAL A 108 -0.37 2.88 -8.71
C VAL A 108 0.39 4.20 -8.55
N GLN A 109 0.13 5.17 -9.41
CA GLN A 109 0.78 6.47 -9.37
C GLN A 109 0.51 7.19 -8.04
N GLN A 110 -0.74 7.20 -7.59
CA GLN A 110 -1.14 7.84 -6.34
C GLN A 110 -0.49 7.16 -5.12
N ILE A 111 -0.51 5.83 -5.05
CA ILE A 111 0.10 5.06 -3.95
C ILE A 111 1.62 5.31 -3.89
N ILE A 112 2.31 5.17 -5.02
CA ILE A 112 3.78 5.33 -5.08
C ILE A 112 4.16 6.76 -4.72
N SER A 113 3.58 7.76 -5.39
CA SER A 113 3.89 9.17 -5.15
C SER A 113 3.63 9.58 -3.70
N ALA A 114 2.47 9.18 -3.14
CA ALA A 114 2.12 9.49 -1.76
C ALA A 114 3.04 8.83 -0.74
N THR A 115 3.48 7.60 -0.99
CA THR A 115 4.25 6.80 -0.02
C THR A 115 5.72 7.19 -0.03
N TYR A 116 6.35 7.16 -1.22
CA TYR A 116 7.76 7.49 -1.36
C TYR A 116 8.02 8.99 -1.20
N GLY A 117 7.19 9.84 -1.81
CA GLY A 117 7.29 11.29 -1.68
C GLY A 117 7.07 11.77 -0.25
N GLY A 118 6.12 11.17 0.47
CA GLY A 118 5.85 11.49 1.88
C GLY A 118 7.04 11.18 2.80
N PHE A 119 7.65 10.01 2.64
CA PHE A 119 8.81 9.64 3.45
C PHE A 119 10.07 10.42 3.08
N ALA A 120 10.32 10.69 1.79
CA ALA A 120 11.40 11.57 1.36
C ALA A 120 11.21 12.99 1.92
N GLY A 121 9.98 13.50 1.95
CA GLY A 121 9.63 14.77 2.59
C GLY A 121 9.97 14.76 4.08
N TRP A 122 9.52 13.73 4.80
CA TRP A 122 9.82 13.56 6.22
C TRP A 122 11.33 13.49 6.50
N LEU A 123 12.12 12.79 5.68
CA LEU A 123 13.57 12.72 5.81
C LEU A 123 14.24 14.08 5.64
N ARG A 124 13.79 14.90 4.67
CA ARG A 124 14.28 16.26 4.49
C ARG A 124 14.00 17.13 5.72
N ASP A 125 12.77 17.07 6.23
CA ASP A 125 12.30 17.95 7.30
C ASP A 125 12.85 17.57 8.68
N ASN A 126 13.07 16.27 8.94
CA ASN A 126 13.38 15.76 10.28
C ASN A 126 14.81 15.25 10.42
N ALA A 127 15.49 14.91 9.33
CA ALA A 127 16.87 14.41 9.35
C ALA A 127 17.88 15.33 8.64
N GLY A 128 17.44 16.46 8.07
CA GLY A 128 18.31 17.47 7.48
C GLY A 128 19.13 16.98 6.28
N VAL A 129 18.68 15.91 5.61
CA VAL A 129 19.36 15.33 4.45
C VAL A 129 19.03 16.07 3.15
N PRO A 130 20.00 16.24 2.22
CA PRO A 130 19.75 16.84 0.92
C PRO A 130 18.67 16.09 0.12
N PRO A 131 17.91 16.76 -0.76
CA PRO A 131 16.79 16.15 -1.49
C PRO A 131 17.15 14.86 -2.24
N GLU A 132 18.25 14.84 -2.98
CA GLU A 132 18.70 13.64 -3.73
C GLU A 132 18.98 12.45 -2.81
N LYS A 133 19.60 12.71 -1.65
CA LYS A 133 19.87 11.68 -0.64
C LYS A 133 18.57 11.19 0.00
N ALA A 134 17.63 12.09 0.30
CA ALA A 134 16.33 11.73 0.86
C ALA A 134 15.51 10.86 -0.11
N ASP A 135 15.50 11.20 -1.40
CA ASP A 135 14.79 10.43 -2.42
C ASP A 135 15.42 9.05 -2.62
N ALA A 136 16.76 8.95 -2.64
CA ALA A 136 17.47 7.67 -2.73
C ALA A 136 17.21 6.78 -1.50
N VAL A 137 17.30 7.35 -0.29
CA VAL A 137 16.99 6.64 0.97
C VAL A 137 15.53 6.21 1.00
N ALA A 138 14.59 7.03 0.50
CA ALA A 138 13.19 6.64 0.42
C ALA A 138 12.97 5.48 -0.56
N ALA A 139 13.58 5.54 -1.75
CA ALA A 139 13.45 4.51 -2.77
C ALA A 139 13.94 3.14 -2.26
N VAL A 140 15.13 3.10 -1.66
CA VAL A 140 15.73 1.85 -1.17
C VAL A 140 15.14 1.43 0.18
N GLY A 141 15.02 2.38 1.11
CA GLY A 141 14.54 2.15 2.47
C GLY A 141 13.11 1.65 2.50
N LEU A 142 12.15 2.42 1.98
CA LEU A 142 10.77 1.95 1.90
C LEU A 142 10.63 0.77 0.95
N GLY A 143 11.39 0.75 -0.16
CA GLY A 143 11.41 -0.37 -1.09
C GLY A 143 11.71 -1.70 -0.40
N GLY A 144 12.65 -1.72 0.55
CA GLY A 144 12.97 -2.89 1.37
C GLY A 144 11.80 -3.40 2.21
N LEU A 145 11.13 -2.51 2.96
CA LEU A 145 9.96 -2.87 3.77
C LEU A 145 8.80 -3.37 2.90
N VAL A 146 8.51 -2.63 1.82
CA VAL A 146 7.46 -2.97 0.87
C VAL A 146 7.75 -4.32 0.22
N SER A 147 8.97 -4.53 -0.28
CA SER A 147 9.36 -5.80 -0.91
C SER A 147 9.23 -6.98 0.06
N ALA A 148 9.75 -6.84 1.28
CA ALA A 148 9.66 -7.89 2.30
C ALA A 148 8.20 -8.27 2.59
N ARG A 149 7.31 -7.27 2.75
CA ARG A 149 5.90 -7.53 3.05
C ARG A 149 5.11 -8.05 1.85
N LEU A 150 5.40 -7.57 0.63
CA LEU A 150 4.74 -8.06 -0.58
C LEU A 150 5.02 -9.55 -0.84
N LEU A 151 6.23 -10.04 -0.57
CA LEU A 151 6.54 -11.47 -0.67
C LEU A 151 5.63 -12.31 0.25
N ARG A 152 5.38 -11.84 1.49
CA ARG A 152 4.48 -12.52 2.42
C ARG A 152 3.02 -12.40 1.99
N VAL A 153 2.55 -11.21 1.64
CA VAL A 153 1.13 -10.92 1.32
C VAL A 153 0.68 -11.56 0.02
N LEU A 154 1.55 -11.56 -1.00
CA LEU A 154 1.21 -12.01 -2.36
C LEU A 154 1.61 -13.46 -2.63
N LEU A 155 2.75 -13.92 -2.10
CA LEU A 155 3.27 -15.26 -2.38
C LEU A 155 3.07 -16.22 -1.19
N GLY A 156 2.64 -15.72 -0.03
CA GLY A 156 2.52 -16.55 1.18
C GLY A 156 3.87 -17.05 1.69
N THR A 157 4.98 -16.45 1.24
CA THR A 157 6.33 -16.89 1.62
C THR A 157 6.95 -15.88 2.56
N ASP A 158 7.63 -16.37 3.58
CA ASP A 158 8.65 -15.60 4.27
C ASP A 158 10.01 -16.16 3.85
N PRO A 159 10.78 -15.46 3.00
CA PRO A 159 12.00 -16.02 2.41
C PRO A 159 13.06 -16.37 3.46
N VAL A 160 13.06 -15.68 4.61
CA VAL A 160 14.12 -15.79 5.63
C VAL A 160 13.56 -16.10 7.02
N GLY A 161 12.24 -16.01 7.22
CA GLY A 161 11.59 -16.33 8.51
C GLY A 161 11.84 -15.28 9.59
N ILE A 162 12.11 -14.03 9.20
CA ILE A 162 12.44 -12.95 10.14
C ILE A 162 11.15 -12.34 10.68
N ASP A 163 11.06 -12.19 12.00
CA ASP A 163 9.94 -11.51 12.62
C ASP A 163 9.94 -10.00 12.35
N ASP A 164 8.78 -9.38 12.53
CA ASP A 164 8.59 -7.98 12.19
C ASP A 164 9.46 -7.05 13.05
N GLU A 165 9.73 -7.40 14.30
CA GLU A 165 10.55 -6.56 15.20
C GLU A 165 12.03 -6.57 14.79
N ALA A 166 12.57 -7.74 14.43
CA ALA A 166 13.92 -7.87 13.90
C ALA A 166 14.07 -7.17 12.54
N LEU A 167 13.07 -7.27 11.66
CA LEU A 167 13.03 -6.54 10.40
C LEU A 167 13.04 -5.02 10.63
N ILE A 168 12.17 -4.53 11.52
CA ILE A 168 12.07 -3.11 11.85
C ILE A 168 13.38 -2.60 12.46
N ALA A 169 13.93 -3.29 13.45
CA ALA A 169 15.18 -2.88 14.10
C ALA A 169 16.32 -2.78 13.07
N THR A 170 16.46 -3.80 12.22
CA THR A 170 17.48 -3.81 11.15
C THR A 170 17.27 -2.66 10.16
N TRP A 171 16.03 -2.42 9.74
CA TRP A 171 15.70 -1.33 8.84
C TRP A 171 16.01 0.03 9.45
N VAL A 172 15.65 0.26 10.72
CA VAL A 172 15.94 1.50 11.44
C VAL A 172 17.45 1.74 11.51
N ASP A 173 18.23 0.72 11.86
CA ASP A 173 19.69 0.83 11.95
C ASP A 173 20.33 1.15 10.59
N MET A 174 19.86 0.50 9.52
CA MET A 174 20.29 0.81 8.15
C MET A 174 20.01 2.27 7.79
N ILE A 175 18.79 2.76 8.01
CA ILE A 175 18.44 4.15 7.69
C ILE A 175 19.30 5.11 8.51
N LEU A 176 19.40 4.94 9.82
CA LEU A 176 20.19 5.82 10.69
C LEU A 176 21.68 5.87 10.31
N SER A 177 22.25 4.74 9.88
CA SER A 177 23.64 4.69 9.41
C SER A 177 23.86 5.56 8.17
N HIS A 178 22.86 5.64 7.27
CA HIS A 178 22.92 6.49 6.08
C HIS A 178 22.59 7.96 6.38
N LEU A 179 21.87 8.26 7.47
CA LEU A 179 21.55 9.64 7.89
C LEU A 179 22.66 10.28 8.73
N SER A 180 23.54 9.47 9.32
CA SER A 180 24.72 9.95 10.03
C SER A 180 25.70 10.62 9.04
N PRO A 181 26.38 11.72 9.45
CA PRO A 181 27.38 12.38 8.63
C PRO A 181 28.61 11.52 8.35
#